data_AF-A0A942BBD5-F1
#
_entry.id   AF-A0A942BBD5-F1
#
_cell.length_a   1.000
_cell.length_b   1.000
_cell.length_c   1.000
_cell.angle_alpha   90.00
_cell.angle_beta   90.00
_cell.angle_gamma   90.00
#
_symmetry.space_group_name_H-M   'P 1'
#
loop_
_entity.id
_entity.type
_entity.pdbx_description
1 polymer ?
#
loop_
_entity_poly.entity_id
_entity_poly.type
_entity_poly.pdbx_seq_one_letter_code
_entity_poly.pdbx_strand_id
1 'polypeptide(L)'
;MGKAATALIAISCAVAVTAGCVLVNNGLNKGGEPAGQAASETLAQSADTLKPQAVPYTKGNLIYQGSVVPVDIKSADDGKTLKLEFIVDGETTGSETYTYDATGFRFAGTEAELYEPALPLVHYPFKSEDPARWTGEIKMGDHSYPAEAEIKAKKEDLNITAGHFNTYLVEVQLSFDGGAPEKSKRRLRFWFDPGKGVVKRELGLNSSREPRTDAEKTGDE
;
A
#
# COMPACT_ATOMS: atom_id res chain seq x y z
N MET A 1 13.52 43.43 -26.25
CA MET A 1 14.42 43.00 -27.35
C MET A 1 15.73 42.56 -26.71
N GLY A 2 16.13 41.32 -26.91
CA GLY A 2 17.33 40.73 -26.31
C GLY A 2 17.32 39.22 -26.45
N LYS A 3 17.43 38.74 -27.69
CA LYS A 3 17.56 37.31 -27.99
C LYS A 3 18.98 36.88 -27.58
N ALA A 4 19.11 35.99 -26.61
CA ALA A 4 20.34 35.25 -26.37
C ALA A 4 20.26 33.91 -27.09
N ALA A 5 21.27 33.65 -27.92
CA ALA A 5 21.37 32.53 -28.82
C ALA A 5 22.39 31.51 -28.32
N THR A 6 22.17 30.25 -28.70
CA THR A 6 23.20 29.25 -29.06
C THR A 6 24.00 28.60 -27.93
N ALA A 7 23.85 27.29 -27.77
CA ALA A 7 24.85 26.30 -28.21
C ALA A 7 24.36 24.87 -27.95
N LEU A 8 24.05 24.15 -29.03
CA LEU A 8 23.83 22.70 -29.03
C LEU A 8 25.22 22.04 -29.07
N ILE A 9 25.56 21.23 -28.07
CA ILE A 9 26.73 20.33 -28.13
C ILE A 9 26.20 18.93 -28.41
N ALA A 10 26.41 18.45 -29.64
CA ALA A 10 26.18 17.07 -30.02
C ALA A 10 27.39 16.23 -29.59
N ILE A 11 27.18 15.30 -28.67
CA ILE A 11 28.18 14.28 -28.31
C ILE A 11 27.81 12.99 -29.05
N SER A 12 28.53 12.73 -30.13
CA SER A 12 28.55 11.44 -30.81
C SER A 12 29.63 10.57 -30.18
N CYS A 13 29.26 9.50 -29.49
CA CYS A 13 30.20 8.44 -29.09
C CYS A 13 29.77 7.10 -29.66
N ALA A 14 30.78 6.41 -30.18
CA ALA A 14 30.72 5.29 -31.08
C ALA A 14 30.28 3.98 -30.42
N VAL A 15 29.61 3.16 -31.24
CA VAL A 15 29.27 1.77 -31.00
C VAL A 15 30.53 0.91 -31.04
N ALA A 16 30.76 0.09 -30.02
CA ALA A 16 31.66 -1.05 -30.08
C ALA A 16 30.83 -2.33 -29.96
N VAL A 17 30.65 -3.02 -31.09
CA VAL A 17 30.07 -4.36 -31.16
C VAL A 17 31.16 -5.35 -30.76
N THR A 18 31.03 -5.95 -29.57
CA THR A 18 31.82 -7.13 -29.20
C THR A 18 31.06 -8.39 -29.58
N ALA A 19 31.57 -9.07 -30.60
CA ALA A 19 31.20 -10.43 -30.95
C ALA A 19 31.69 -11.39 -29.84
N GLY A 20 30.76 -11.86 -29.01
CA GLY A 20 31.01 -12.89 -28.00
C GLY A 20 30.48 -14.24 -28.49
N CYS A 21 31.38 -15.21 -28.65
CA CYS A 21 31.11 -16.58 -29.06
C CYS A 21 30.02 -17.25 -28.20
N VAL A 22 29.06 -17.86 -28.89
CA VAL A 22 28.09 -18.81 -28.34
C VAL A 22 28.83 -20.10 -27.98
N LEU A 23 28.95 -20.39 -26.68
CA LEU A 23 29.30 -21.73 -26.19
C LEU A 23 28.00 -22.51 -26.03
N VAL A 24 27.78 -23.44 -26.96
CA VAL A 24 26.73 -24.47 -26.87
C VAL A 24 27.17 -25.47 -25.81
N ASN A 25 26.62 -25.37 -24.60
CA ASN A 25 26.82 -26.36 -23.55
C ASN A 25 25.65 -27.35 -23.56
N ASN A 26 25.85 -28.51 -24.21
CA ASN A 26 24.95 -29.67 -24.11
C ASN A 26 25.16 -30.35 -22.75
N GLY A 27 24.58 -29.76 -21.70
CA GLY A 27 24.61 -30.29 -20.34
C GLY A 27 23.29 -30.93 -19.95
N LEU A 28 23.30 -32.25 -19.81
CA LEU A 28 22.40 -33.12 -19.06
C LEU A 28 21.01 -32.57 -18.69
N ASN A 29 20.00 -33.11 -19.36
CA ASN A 29 18.59 -33.07 -18.96
C ASN A 29 18.42 -33.83 -17.63
N LYS A 30 18.60 -33.15 -16.50
CA LYS A 30 18.11 -33.64 -15.20
C LYS A 30 16.60 -33.50 -15.21
N GLY A 31 15.91 -34.61 -14.98
CA GLY A 31 14.45 -34.70 -14.96
C GLY A 31 13.85 -33.54 -14.17
N GLY A 32 13.03 -32.73 -14.84
CA GLY A 32 12.23 -31.72 -14.20
C GLY A 32 11.27 -32.41 -13.25
N GLU A 33 11.52 -32.28 -11.95
CA GLU A 33 10.44 -32.34 -10.98
C GLU A 33 9.35 -31.38 -11.48
N PRO A 34 8.10 -31.84 -11.68
CA PRO A 34 7.03 -30.93 -12.02
C PRO A 34 6.98 -29.90 -10.90
N ALA A 35 7.24 -28.64 -11.24
CA ALA A 35 7.07 -27.52 -10.35
C ALA A 35 5.64 -27.62 -9.80
N GLY A 36 5.52 -28.11 -8.56
CA GLY A 36 4.23 -28.28 -7.92
C GLY A 36 3.54 -26.94 -7.92
N GLN A 37 2.45 -26.82 -8.67
CA GLN A 37 1.54 -25.69 -8.53
C GLN A 37 1.14 -25.65 -7.05
N ALA A 38 1.66 -24.65 -6.33
CA ALA A 38 1.21 -24.36 -4.99
C ALA A 38 -0.32 -24.22 -5.05
N ALA A 39 -1.03 -24.91 -4.17
CA ALA A 39 -2.48 -24.88 -4.18
C ALA A 39 -2.94 -23.52 -3.64
N SER A 40 -3.75 -22.82 -4.44
CA SER A 40 -4.35 -21.52 -4.12
C SER A 40 -4.94 -21.46 -2.72
N GLU A 41 -4.24 -20.81 -1.80
CA GLU A 41 -4.73 -20.60 -0.44
C GLU A 41 -5.78 -19.48 -0.43
N THR A 42 -7.01 -19.82 -0.02
CA THR A 42 -8.04 -18.81 0.23
C THR A 42 -7.82 -18.22 1.63
N LEU A 43 -7.52 -16.92 1.68
CA LEU A 43 -7.29 -16.16 2.91
C LEU A 43 -8.61 -15.81 3.61
N ALA A 44 -9.64 -15.41 2.86
CA ALA A 44 -10.98 -15.15 3.40
C ALA A 44 -12.08 -15.39 2.35
N GLN A 45 -13.19 -16.02 2.76
CA GLN A 45 -14.31 -16.30 1.86
C GLN A 45 -15.28 -15.13 1.72
N SER A 46 -15.46 -14.33 2.78
CA SER A 46 -16.43 -13.23 2.81
C SER A 46 -16.01 -12.11 3.76
N ALA A 47 -16.73 -10.99 3.68
CA ALA A 47 -16.56 -9.85 4.58
C ALA A 47 -16.76 -10.19 6.06
N ASP A 48 -17.66 -11.13 6.37
CA ASP A 48 -17.99 -11.49 7.76
C ASP A 48 -16.83 -12.14 8.52
N THR A 49 -15.96 -12.85 7.80
CA THR A 49 -14.77 -13.50 8.38
C THR A 49 -13.66 -12.47 8.64
N LEU A 50 -13.39 -11.59 7.67
CA LEU A 50 -12.28 -10.65 7.77
C LEU A 50 -12.65 -9.42 8.63
N LYS A 51 -13.92 -8.99 8.59
CA LYS A 51 -14.44 -7.74 9.18
C LYS A 51 -13.50 -6.55 8.95
N PRO A 52 -13.15 -6.25 7.69
CA PRO A 52 -12.12 -5.25 7.39
C PRO A 52 -12.47 -3.83 7.86
N GLN A 53 -13.76 -3.55 8.09
CA GLN A 53 -14.28 -2.30 8.64
C GLN A 53 -14.15 -2.19 10.16
N ALA A 54 -13.78 -3.25 10.86
CA ALA A 54 -13.52 -3.16 12.30
C ALA A 54 -12.34 -2.21 12.56
N VAL A 55 -12.43 -1.46 13.66
CA VAL A 55 -11.40 -0.51 14.09
C VAL A 55 -10.73 -1.06 15.34
N PRO A 56 -9.49 -1.55 15.25
CA PRO A 56 -8.93 -2.37 16.32
C PRO A 56 -8.42 -1.56 17.52
N TYR A 57 -8.34 -0.24 17.39
CA TYR A 57 -7.79 0.64 18.43
C TYR A 57 -8.29 2.08 18.27
N THR A 58 -8.35 2.79 19.38
CA THR A 58 -8.71 4.22 19.45
C THR A 58 -7.50 5.11 19.72
N LYS A 59 -6.30 4.54 19.86
CA LYS A 59 -5.03 5.23 20.09
C LYS A 59 -3.96 4.66 19.17
N GLY A 60 -3.23 5.54 18.49
CA GLY A 60 -2.21 5.14 17.54
C GLY A 60 -1.01 6.07 17.52
N ASN A 61 -0.06 5.73 16.68
CA ASN A 61 1.04 6.58 16.27
C ASN A 61 0.92 6.83 14.77
N LEU A 62 1.02 8.10 14.36
CA LEU A 62 1.33 8.47 13.00
C LEU A 62 2.84 8.68 12.89
N ILE A 63 3.47 8.03 11.93
CA ILE A 63 4.91 8.11 11.72
C ILE A 63 5.14 8.85 10.40
N TYR A 64 5.70 10.05 10.49
CA TYR A 64 5.98 10.93 9.36
C TYR A 64 7.47 11.18 9.24
N GLN A 65 8.11 10.68 8.18
CA GLN A 65 9.55 10.85 7.97
C GLN A 65 10.41 10.48 9.20
N GLY A 66 9.98 9.47 9.97
CA GLY A 66 10.63 9.03 11.21
C GLY A 66 10.18 9.76 12.49
N SER A 67 9.46 10.89 12.38
CA SER A 67 8.82 11.54 13.52
C SER A 67 7.57 10.78 13.94
N VAL A 68 7.46 10.47 15.23
CA VAL A 68 6.30 9.78 15.81
C VAL A 68 5.37 10.80 16.44
N VAL A 69 4.15 10.89 15.94
CA VAL A 69 3.08 11.75 16.46
C VAL A 69 2.00 10.85 17.06
N PRO A 70 1.84 10.84 18.40
CA PRO A 70 0.74 10.11 19.02
C PRO A 70 -0.59 10.74 18.65
N VAL A 71 -1.60 9.91 18.36
CA VAL A 71 -2.94 10.37 18.00
C VAL A 71 -4.02 9.56 18.71
N ASP A 72 -5.12 10.23 19.01
CA ASP A 72 -6.39 9.56 19.22
C ASP A 72 -7.06 9.30 17.87
N ILE A 73 -7.77 8.18 17.75
CA ILE A 73 -8.44 7.76 16.54
C ILE A 73 -9.94 7.69 16.80
N LYS A 74 -10.68 8.49 16.05
CA LYS A 74 -12.14 8.43 16.02
C LYS A 74 -12.57 7.77 14.71
N SER A 75 -13.54 6.86 14.79
CA SER A 75 -14.11 6.22 13.62
C SER A 75 -15.55 6.66 13.41
N ALA A 76 -15.94 6.77 12.15
CA ALA A 76 -17.31 6.94 11.71
C ALA A 76 -17.60 5.92 10.61
N ASP A 77 -18.63 5.10 10.82
CA ASP A 77 -19.05 4.05 9.90
C ASP A 77 -20.54 4.24 9.57
N ASP A 78 -20.87 4.31 8.28
CA ASP A 78 -22.23 4.46 7.75
C ASP A 78 -22.80 3.16 7.12
N GLY A 79 -22.08 2.04 7.23
CA GLY A 79 -22.43 0.75 6.64
C GLY A 79 -21.88 0.53 5.23
N LYS A 80 -21.25 1.55 4.61
CA LYS A 80 -20.60 1.48 3.30
C LYS A 80 -19.24 2.17 3.27
N THR A 81 -19.05 3.14 4.16
CA THR A 81 -17.89 3.99 4.26
C THR A 81 -17.40 3.96 5.69
N LEU A 82 -16.12 3.67 5.87
CA LEU A 82 -15.41 3.82 7.14
C LEU A 82 -14.46 5.00 7.03
N LYS A 83 -14.65 6.03 7.83
CA LYS A 83 -13.72 7.15 7.99
C LYS A 83 -13.00 7.03 9.33
N LEU A 84 -11.67 7.12 9.31
CA LEU A 84 -10.84 7.24 10.51
C LEU A 84 -10.26 8.65 10.56
N GLU A 85 -10.54 9.36 11.65
CA GLU A 85 -10.04 10.70 11.93
C GLU A 85 -8.93 10.63 12.98
N PHE A 86 -7.83 11.33 12.72
CA PHE A 86 -6.67 11.38 13.60
C PHE A 86 -6.66 12.68 14.38
N ILE A 87 -6.59 12.59 15.70
CA ILE A 87 -6.77 13.73 16.60
C ILE A 87 -5.48 13.94 17.41
N VAL A 88 -4.96 15.17 17.38
CA VAL A 88 -3.82 15.64 18.20
C VAL A 88 -4.29 16.85 18.97
N ASP A 89 -4.10 16.85 20.29
CA ASP A 89 -4.49 17.96 21.18
C ASP A 89 -5.95 18.45 20.99
N GLY A 90 -6.85 17.53 20.63
CA GLY A 90 -8.28 17.81 20.41
C GLY A 90 -8.63 18.28 19.00
N GLU A 91 -7.65 18.45 18.11
CA GLU A 91 -7.85 18.87 16.71
C GLU A 91 -7.66 17.72 15.73
N THR A 92 -8.49 17.64 14.69
CA THR A 92 -8.31 16.68 13.60
C THR A 92 -7.15 17.11 12.72
N THR A 93 -6.09 16.30 12.67
CA THR A 93 -4.87 16.56 11.88
C THR A 93 -4.84 15.82 10.55
N GLY A 94 -5.76 14.88 10.36
CA GLY A 94 -5.99 14.23 9.08
C GLY A 94 -7.04 13.13 9.19
N SER A 95 -7.35 12.54 8.05
CA SER A 95 -8.23 11.37 8.00
C SER A 95 -7.89 10.44 6.86
N GLU A 96 -8.42 9.23 6.96
CA GLU A 96 -8.43 8.25 5.89
C GLU A 96 -9.81 7.64 5.71
N THR A 97 -10.13 7.30 4.46
CA THR A 97 -11.45 6.81 4.08
C THR A 97 -11.35 5.48 3.35
N TYR A 98 -12.21 4.56 3.75
CA TYR A 98 -12.40 3.26 3.14
C TYR A 98 -13.84 3.12 2.67
N THR A 99 -14.04 2.39 1.58
CA THR A 99 -15.37 1.99 1.12
C THR A 99 -15.46 0.48 1.05
N TYR A 100 -16.62 -0.08 1.36
CA TYR A 100 -16.79 -1.52 1.42
C TYR A 100 -18.22 -1.96 1.13
N ASP A 101 -18.32 -3.19 0.65
CA ASP A 101 -19.56 -3.87 0.33
C ASP A 101 -19.37 -5.39 0.43
N ALA A 102 -20.36 -6.17 -0.01
CA ALA A 102 -20.29 -7.62 -0.03
C ALA A 102 -19.17 -8.18 -0.93
N THR A 103 -18.64 -7.37 -1.86
CA THR A 103 -17.65 -7.81 -2.85
C THR A 103 -16.21 -7.49 -2.42
N GLY A 104 -16.00 -6.55 -1.49
CA GLY A 104 -14.66 -6.19 -1.07
C GLY A 104 -14.55 -4.97 -0.16
N PHE A 105 -13.30 -4.65 0.15
CA PHE A 105 -12.89 -3.51 0.96
C PHE A 105 -11.83 -2.70 0.19
N ARG A 106 -12.04 -1.38 0.10
CA ARG A 106 -11.28 -0.50 -0.78
C ARG A 106 -10.78 0.72 -0.02
N PHE A 107 -9.60 1.20 -0.39
CA PHE A 107 -9.02 2.44 0.14
C PHE A 107 -9.37 3.60 -0.80
N ALA A 108 -10.20 4.53 -0.32
CA ALA A 108 -10.61 5.70 -1.09
C ALA A 108 -9.56 6.82 -1.02
N GLY A 109 -8.76 6.85 0.05
CA GLY A 109 -7.64 7.77 0.20
C GLY A 109 -7.58 8.46 1.57
N THR A 110 -6.94 9.62 1.57
CA THR A 110 -6.79 10.55 2.69
C THR A 110 -7.28 11.94 2.28
N GLU A 111 -7.23 12.91 3.18
CA GLU A 111 -7.57 14.30 2.85
C GLU A 111 -6.66 14.90 1.78
N ALA A 112 -5.39 14.50 1.74
CA ALA A 112 -4.41 15.02 0.79
C ALA A 112 -4.42 14.29 -0.57
N GLU A 113 -5.03 13.11 -0.63
CA GLU A 113 -4.92 12.22 -1.78
C GLU A 113 -6.11 11.28 -1.89
N LEU A 114 -6.77 11.26 -3.06
CA LEU A 114 -7.90 10.37 -3.34
C LEU A 114 -7.61 9.43 -4.50
N TYR A 115 -8.23 8.25 -4.49
CA TYR A 115 -8.14 7.24 -5.55
C TYR A 115 -9.50 7.01 -6.20
N GLU A 116 -9.57 7.14 -7.52
CA GLU A 116 -10.82 6.99 -8.28
C GLU A 116 -10.67 6.00 -9.45
N PRO A 117 -11.34 4.83 -9.42
CA PRO A 117 -12.12 4.30 -8.29
C PRO A 117 -11.21 3.94 -7.11
N ALA A 118 -11.80 3.79 -5.91
CA ALA A 118 -11.04 3.41 -4.70
C ALA A 118 -10.20 2.13 -4.91
N LEU A 119 -8.99 2.09 -4.34
CA LEU A 119 -8.03 0.99 -4.49
C LEU A 119 -8.58 -0.30 -3.84
N PRO A 120 -8.78 -1.40 -4.58
CA PRO A 120 -9.34 -2.63 -4.02
C PRO A 120 -8.29 -3.38 -3.19
N LEU A 121 -8.35 -3.24 -1.87
CA LEU A 121 -7.42 -3.91 -0.96
C LEU A 121 -7.77 -5.37 -0.77
N VAL A 122 -9.07 -5.66 -0.65
CA VAL A 122 -9.60 -7.02 -0.47
C VAL A 122 -10.75 -7.22 -1.44
N HIS A 123 -10.74 -8.34 -2.16
CA HIS A 123 -11.86 -8.84 -2.95
C HIS A 123 -12.24 -10.23 -2.45
N TYR A 124 -13.52 -10.60 -2.50
CA TYR A 124 -13.97 -11.93 -2.04
C TYR A 124 -14.29 -12.86 -3.23
N PRO A 125 -13.85 -14.14 -3.20
CA PRO A 125 -12.96 -14.74 -2.20
C PRO A 125 -11.54 -14.16 -2.30
N PHE A 126 -10.94 -13.88 -1.15
CA PHE A 126 -9.63 -13.25 -1.04
C PHE A 126 -8.55 -14.31 -1.11
N LYS A 127 -7.77 -14.30 -2.19
CA LYS A 127 -6.71 -15.29 -2.47
C LYS A 127 -5.35 -14.61 -2.56
N SER A 128 -4.29 -15.34 -2.21
CA SER A 128 -2.92 -14.81 -2.21
C SER A 128 -2.24 -14.81 -3.59
N GLU A 129 -2.72 -15.61 -4.53
CA GLU A 129 -1.89 -16.04 -5.68
C GLU A 129 -2.12 -15.24 -6.96
N ASP A 130 -3.25 -14.54 -7.06
CA ASP A 130 -3.58 -13.74 -8.23
C ASP A 130 -3.41 -12.25 -7.92
N PRO A 131 -2.35 -11.60 -8.42
CA PRO A 131 -2.22 -10.16 -8.28
C PRO A 131 -3.41 -9.48 -8.98
N ALA A 132 -4.18 -8.71 -8.22
CA ALA A 132 -5.22 -7.89 -8.81
C ALA A 132 -4.58 -6.67 -9.48
N ARG A 133 -5.11 -6.29 -10.64
CA ARG A 133 -4.73 -5.05 -11.31
C ARG A 133 -5.80 -3.99 -11.09
N TRP A 134 -5.37 -2.77 -10.91
CA TRP A 134 -6.23 -1.60 -10.82
C TRP A 134 -5.75 -0.54 -11.78
N THR A 135 -6.70 0.17 -12.39
CA THR A 135 -6.45 1.38 -13.18
C THR A 135 -7.46 2.43 -12.78
N GLY A 136 -7.01 3.67 -12.66
CA GLY A 136 -7.84 4.78 -12.25
C GLY A 136 -7.05 6.07 -12.25
N GLU A 137 -7.44 6.97 -11.37
CA GLU A 137 -6.79 8.26 -11.17
C GLU A 137 -6.42 8.46 -9.70
N ILE A 138 -5.35 9.20 -9.47
CA ILE A 138 -4.98 9.74 -8.16
C ILE A 138 -5.24 11.24 -8.21
N LYS A 139 -6.03 11.76 -7.27
CA LYS A 139 -6.25 13.19 -7.11
C LYS A 139 -5.42 13.72 -5.95
N MET A 140 -4.61 14.75 -6.19
CA MET A 140 -3.79 15.43 -5.20
C MET A 140 -3.97 16.95 -5.36
N GLY A 141 -4.62 17.59 -4.39
CA GLY A 141 -5.09 18.97 -4.55
C GLY A 141 -6.03 19.11 -5.76
N ASP A 142 -5.74 20.07 -6.64
CA ASP A 142 -6.54 20.34 -7.85
C ASP A 142 -6.10 19.53 -9.08
N HIS A 143 -5.16 18.59 -8.92
CA HIS A 143 -4.62 17.79 -10.01
C HIS A 143 -5.13 16.34 -9.96
N SER A 144 -5.37 15.77 -11.14
CA SER A 144 -5.67 14.35 -11.32
C SER A 144 -4.61 13.71 -12.21
N TYR A 145 -4.13 12.53 -11.81
CA TYR A 145 -3.06 11.81 -12.48
C TYR A 145 -3.50 10.40 -12.83
N PRO A 146 -3.42 9.96 -14.10
CA PRO A 146 -3.67 8.58 -14.48
C PRO A 146 -2.72 7.63 -13.75
N ALA A 147 -3.29 6.56 -13.21
CA ALA A 147 -2.57 5.64 -12.35
C ALA A 147 -2.97 4.18 -12.60
N GLU A 148 -2.04 3.29 -12.29
CA GLU A 148 -2.21 1.84 -12.33
C GLU A 148 -1.56 1.22 -11.09
N ALA A 149 -2.08 0.08 -10.64
CA ALA A 149 -1.50 -0.66 -9.53
C ALA A 149 -1.54 -2.17 -9.74
N GLU A 150 -0.52 -2.83 -9.20
CA GLU A 150 -0.51 -4.28 -8.96
C GLU A 150 -0.70 -4.51 -7.46
N ILE A 151 -1.66 -5.36 -7.10
CA ILE A 151 -2.09 -5.58 -5.71
C ILE A 151 -1.89 -7.05 -5.36
N LYS A 152 -1.07 -7.32 -4.35
CA LYS A 152 -0.71 -8.67 -3.89
C LYS A 152 -1.10 -8.86 -2.44
N ALA A 153 -1.50 -10.06 -2.09
CA ALA A 153 -1.81 -10.44 -0.73
C ALA A 153 -0.98 -11.64 -0.28
N LYS A 154 -0.54 -11.65 0.97
CA LYS A 154 0.10 -12.82 1.58
C LYS A 154 -0.15 -12.85 3.09
N LYS A 155 -0.01 -14.02 3.70
CA LYS A 155 0.09 -14.13 5.16
C LYS A 155 1.40 -13.51 5.63
N GLU A 156 1.35 -12.75 6.70
CA GLU A 156 2.51 -12.16 7.33
C GLU A 156 2.24 -11.96 8.83
N ASP A 157 3.15 -12.40 9.67
CA ASP A 157 3.10 -12.08 11.10
C ASP A 157 3.63 -10.67 11.30
N LEU A 158 2.81 -9.81 11.90
CA LEU A 158 3.18 -8.44 12.20
C LEU A 158 3.58 -8.33 13.68
N ASN A 159 4.85 -8.02 13.91
CA ASN A 159 5.41 -7.75 15.23
C ASN A 159 5.72 -6.26 15.36
N ILE A 160 4.97 -5.56 16.19
CA ILE A 160 5.14 -4.12 16.47
C ILE A 160 5.09 -3.89 17.98
N THR A 161 5.39 -2.67 18.43
CA THR A 161 5.38 -2.32 19.87
C THR A 161 4.05 -2.67 20.55
N ALA A 162 2.94 -2.58 19.83
CA ALA A 162 1.60 -2.95 20.31
C ALA A 162 1.37 -4.46 20.53
N GLY A 163 2.27 -5.31 20.06
CA GLY A 163 2.18 -6.75 20.19
C GLY A 163 2.31 -7.48 18.86
N HIS A 164 1.89 -8.75 18.90
CA HIS A 164 1.94 -9.69 17.79
C HIS A 164 0.57 -9.85 17.15
N PHE A 165 0.51 -9.81 15.82
CA PHE A 165 -0.71 -9.94 15.04
C PHE A 165 -0.52 -10.96 13.91
N ASN A 166 -1.45 -11.89 13.77
CA ASN A 166 -1.52 -12.81 12.62
C ASN A 166 -2.25 -12.10 11.49
N THR A 167 -1.53 -11.63 10.47
CA THR A 167 -2.14 -10.72 9.49
C THR A 167 -2.10 -11.24 8.05
N TYR A 168 -2.97 -10.66 7.23
CA TYR A 168 -2.80 -10.63 5.79
C TYR A 168 -2.21 -9.28 5.39
N LEU A 169 -1.02 -9.30 4.81
CA LEU A 169 -0.43 -8.12 4.18
C LEU A 169 -0.99 -7.99 2.76
N VAL A 170 -1.63 -6.86 2.48
CA VAL A 170 -1.93 -6.37 1.14
C VAL A 170 -0.88 -5.33 0.75
N GLU A 171 -0.11 -5.62 -0.29
CA GLU A 171 0.86 -4.71 -0.90
C GLU A 171 0.31 -4.16 -2.23
N VAL A 172 0.32 -2.83 -2.38
CA VAL A 172 -0.10 -2.13 -3.59
C VAL A 172 1.13 -1.46 -4.20
N GLN A 173 1.53 -1.91 -5.38
CA GLN A 173 2.59 -1.31 -6.19
C GLN A 173 1.95 -0.35 -7.19
N LEU A 174 1.89 0.93 -6.81
CA LEU A 174 1.22 2.00 -7.54
C LEU A 174 2.20 2.73 -8.47
N SER A 175 1.75 3.06 -9.67
CA SER A 175 2.49 3.80 -10.69
C SER A 175 1.58 4.86 -11.30
N PHE A 176 2.04 6.11 -11.38
CA PHE A 176 1.24 7.22 -11.91
C PHE A 176 2.09 8.23 -12.69
N ASP A 177 1.46 8.89 -13.66
CA ASP A 177 2.12 9.91 -14.46
C ASP A 177 2.07 11.27 -13.77
N GLY A 178 3.18 11.66 -13.13
CA GLY A 178 3.32 12.97 -12.48
C GLY A 178 3.82 14.09 -13.38
N GLY A 179 3.85 13.89 -14.71
CA GLY A 179 4.40 14.84 -15.68
C GLY A 179 5.94 14.80 -15.82
N ALA A 180 6.60 13.85 -15.16
CA ALA A 180 8.02 13.56 -15.35
C ALA A 180 8.24 12.55 -16.50
N PRO A 181 9.45 12.46 -17.09
CA PRO A 181 9.72 11.47 -18.16
C PRO A 181 9.48 10.02 -17.73
N GLU A 182 9.63 9.72 -16.44
CA GLU A 182 9.34 8.42 -15.86
C GLU A 182 8.14 8.50 -14.91
N LYS A 183 7.30 7.46 -14.91
CA LYS A 183 6.17 7.35 -13.97
C LYS A 183 6.68 7.32 -12.54
N SER A 184 6.00 8.05 -11.68
CA SER A 184 6.23 8.00 -10.24
C SER A 184 5.73 6.66 -9.69
N LYS A 185 6.49 6.04 -8.80
CA LYS A 185 6.15 4.75 -8.19
C LYS A 185 6.02 4.91 -6.68
N ARG A 186 4.99 4.31 -6.10
CA ARG A 186 4.79 4.26 -4.65
C ARG A 186 4.32 2.87 -4.24
N ARG A 187 4.81 2.41 -3.10
CA ARG A 187 4.36 1.17 -2.47
C ARG A 187 3.49 1.51 -1.28
N LEU A 188 2.27 0.97 -1.25
CA LEU A 188 1.38 1.02 -0.09
C LEU A 188 1.31 -0.37 0.54
N ARG A 189 1.17 -0.44 1.85
CA ARG A 189 1.04 -1.71 2.59
C ARG A 189 -0.05 -1.60 3.63
N PHE A 190 -0.89 -2.62 3.72
CA PHE A 190 -2.00 -2.69 4.67
C PHE A 190 -1.98 -4.08 5.33
N TRP A 191 -1.92 -4.11 6.66
CA TRP A 191 -1.95 -5.35 7.43
C TRP A 191 -3.34 -5.51 8.03
N PHE A 192 -4.02 -6.58 7.64
CA PHE A 192 -5.35 -6.95 8.13
C PHE A 192 -5.24 -8.07 9.16
N ASP A 193 -5.74 -7.85 10.37
CA ASP A 193 -5.94 -8.92 11.36
C ASP A 193 -7.42 -9.39 11.29
N PRO A 194 -7.68 -10.68 11.02
CA PRO A 194 -9.04 -11.20 10.93
C PRO A 194 -9.93 -10.85 12.12
N GLY A 195 -11.08 -10.24 11.83
CA GLY A 195 -12.03 -9.79 12.85
C GLY A 195 -11.70 -8.45 13.50
N LYS A 196 -10.52 -7.87 13.18
CA LYS A 196 -9.99 -6.63 13.74
C LYS A 196 -9.77 -5.52 12.70
N GLY A 197 -9.75 -5.85 11.42
CA GLY A 197 -9.57 -4.88 10.34
C GLY A 197 -8.12 -4.46 10.12
N VAL A 198 -7.91 -3.23 9.63
CA VAL A 198 -6.58 -2.70 9.30
C VAL A 198 -5.81 -2.30 10.56
N VAL A 199 -4.89 -3.16 11.01
CA VAL A 199 -4.07 -2.91 12.20
C VAL A 199 -2.91 -1.96 11.92
N LYS A 200 -2.29 -2.03 10.74
CA LYS A 200 -1.20 -1.13 10.35
C LYS A 200 -1.36 -0.75 8.88
N ARG A 201 -0.90 0.45 8.52
CA ARG A 201 -0.75 0.85 7.12
C ARG A 201 0.49 1.70 6.89
N GLU A 202 1.05 1.60 5.68
CA GLU A 202 2.16 2.43 5.18
C GLU A 202 1.77 3.01 3.82
N LEU A 203 1.82 4.33 3.67
CA LEU A 203 1.53 5.05 2.42
C LEU A 203 2.84 5.61 1.83
N GLY A 204 3.68 4.73 1.32
CA GLY A 204 5.05 5.06 0.89
C GLY A 204 6.06 5.01 2.04
N LEU A 205 7.22 5.64 1.83
CA LEU A 205 8.35 5.56 2.78
C LEU A 205 8.16 6.44 4.04
N ASN A 206 7.26 7.41 3.97
CA ASN A 206 7.25 8.54 4.90
C ASN A 206 5.93 8.72 5.65
N SER A 207 4.98 7.78 5.54
CA SER A 207 3.72 7.85 6.27
C SER A 207 3.29 6.46 6.71
N SER A 208 3.21 6.24 8.01
CA SER A 208 2.68 5.01 8.60
C SER A 208 1.69 5.32 9.71
N ARG A 209 0.73 4.42 9.93
CA ARG A 209 -0.15 4.39 11.10
C ARG A 209 -0.06 3.02 11.74
N GLU A 210 0.14 2.99 13.06
CA GLU A 210 0.13 1.76 13.86
C GLU A 210 -0.51 2.00 15.24
N PRO A 211 -1.03 0.94 15.90
CA PRO A 211 -1.52 1.04 17.27
C PRO A 211 -0.40 1.45 18.21
N ARG A 212 -0.76 2.23 19.23
CA ARG A 212 0.13 2.57 20.34
C ARG A 212 -0.30 1.75 21.55
N THR A 213 0.64 1.12 22.27
CA THR A 213 0.35 0.61 23.61
C THR A 213 0.04 1.80 24.51
N ASP A 214 -0.95 1.68 25.38
CA ASP A 214 -0.96 2.56 26.55
C ASP A 214 0.33 2.25 27.30
N ALA A 215 1.33 3.12 27.16
CA ALA A 215 2.53 3.04 27.97
C ALA A 215 2.03 3.03 29.41
N GLU A 216 2.34 1.94 30.12
CA GLU A 216 2.12 1.78 31.54
C GLU A 216 2.49 3.11 32.19
N LYS A 217 1.56 3.76 32.88
CA LYS A 217 1.79 5.02 33.58
C LYS A 217 3.10 4.86 34.37
N THR A 218 4.21 5.36 33.86
CA THR A 218 5.46 5.42 34.62
C THR A 218 5.16 6.42 35.72
N GLY A 219 4.98 5.88 36.93
CA GLY A 219 4.56 6.62 38.09
C GLY A 219 5.50 7.77 38.39
N ASP A 220 4.93 8.98 38.40
CA ASP A 220 5.34 10.03 39.29
C ASP A 220 4.12 10.30 40.20
N GLU A 221 4.03 9.52 41.28
CA GLU A 221 3.43 9.96 42.55
C GLU A 221 4.56 10.25 43.54
#